data_AF-A0A9E2AA62-F1
#
_entry.id   AF-A0A9E2AA62-F1
#
_cell.length_a   1.000
_cell.length_b   1.000
_cell.length_c   1.000
_cell.angle_alpha   90.00
_cell.angle_beta   90.00
_cell.angle_gamma   90.00
#
_symmetry.space_group_name_H-M   'P 1'
#
loop_
_entity.id
_entity.type
_entity.pdbx_description
1 polymer ?
#
loop_
_entity_poly.entity_id
_entity_poly.type
_entity_poly.pdbx_seq_one_letter_code
_entity_poly.pdbx_strand_id
1 'polypeptide(L)'
;MTRKSIDHWRFFIASTTLVVACIGIIFAVRTTGGGVYSTFVAAMGGVVFTLIPASVYEWLVHRYIYHNRSWGPLAKIYHIHHQGHHAKIFPTWRYTTNGPVRRHPVLEADTSCLYPPGWRNLISKFAHFCFYMSIGLVFIWTPAWLLTQNPIFLASIVLTSIIISDLFVRVHDAIHYPGRFKLVEAQPWFPFIDRHHFIHHVDLDANVNFLLPLADWCYGTLRTELTSAEIAKHGTLEQAKATMIGQSEPAAMFATELRKRRTKAA
;
A
#
# COMPACT_ATOMS: atom_id res chain seq x y z
N MET A 1 19.62 -8.11 -6.31
CA MET A 1 18.47 -9.00 -6.55
C MET A 1 18.04 -8.80 -7.99
N THR A 2 18.09 -9.85 -8.80
CA THR A 2 17.48 -9.87 -10.14
C THR A 2 15.96 -9.95 -9.95
N ARG A 3 15.23 -8.96 -10.47
CA ARG A 3 13.78 -8.89 -10.30
C ARG A 3 13.12 -10.06 -11.00
N LYS A 4 12.06 -10.61 -10.41
CA LYS A 4 11.25 -11.62 -11.09
C LYS A 4 10.63 -10.98 -12.34
N SER A 5 10.90 -11.58 -13.49
CA SER A 5 10.26 -11.19 -14.75
C SER A 5 8.77 -11.44 -14.66
N ILE A 6 7.97 -10.48 -15.10
CA ILE A 6 6.53 -10.67 -15.24
C ILE A 6 6.29 -11.48 -16.50
N ASP A 7 5.38 -12.43 -16.46
CA ASP A 7 4.90 -13.12 -17.65
C ASP A 7 4.15 -12.11 -18.54
N HIS A 8 4.72 -11.79 -19.71
CA HIS A 8 4.19 -10.77 -20.60
C HIS A 8 2.80 -11.13 -21.15
N TRP A 9 2.51 -12.42 -21.37
CA TRP A 9 1.21 -12.87 -21.85
C TRP A 9 0.15 -12.73 -20.77
N ARG A 10 0.47 -13.16 -19.55
CA ARG A 10 -0.41 -12.96 -18.39
C ARG A 10 -0.70 -11.47 -18.18
N PHE A 11 0.33 -10.63 -18.22
CA PHE A 11 0.19 -9.19 -18.06
C PHE A 11 -0.71 -8.58 -19.14
N PHE A 12 -0.49 -8.94 -20.41
CA PHE A 12 -1.28 -8.44 -21.54
C PHE A 12 -2.76 -8.83 -21.40
N ILE A 13 -3.05 -10.12 -21.23
CA ILE A 13 -4.42 -10.64 -21.11
C ILE A 13 -5.12 -9.96 -19.93
N ALA A 14 -4.50 -9.94 -18.76
CA ALA A 14 -5.10 -9.35 -17.57
C ALA A 14 -5.36 -7.85 -17.73
N SER A 15 -4.40 -7.10 -18.29
CA SER A 15 -4.57 -5.68 -18.57
C SER A 15 -5.73 -5.42 -19.53
N THR A 16 -5.83 -6.20 -20.60
CA THR A 16 -6.96 -6.12 -21.54
C THR A 16 -8.28 -6.41 -20.86
N THR A 17 -8.37 -7.45 -20.03
CA THR A 17 -9.58 -7.79 -19.28
C THR A 17 -10.00 -6.65 -18.34
N LEU A 18 -9.07 -6.07 -17.59
CA LEU A 18 -9.36 -4.95 -16.68
C LEU A 18 -9.84 -3.70 -17.45
N VAL A 19 -9.23 -3.41 -18.60
CA VAL A 19 -9.67 -2.30 -19.47
C VAL A 19 -11.07 -2.55 -20.02
N VAL A 20 -11.36 -3.76 -20.51
CA VAL A 20 -12.69 -4.14 -21.01
C VAL A 20 -13.74 -4.02 -19.90
N ALA A 21 -13.42 -4.43 -18.67
CA ALA A 21 -14.31 -4.27 -17.52
C ALA A 21 -14.62 -2.80 -17.24
N CYS A 22 -13.59 -1.94 -17.23
CA CYS A 22 -13.75 -0.49 -17.09
C CYS A 22 -14.63 0.12 -18.19
N ILE A 23 -14.41 -0.29 -19.46
CA ILE A 23 -15.23 0.16 -20.60
C ILE A 23 -16.68 -0.30 -20.44
N GLY A 24 -16.91 -1.54 -20.00
CA GLY A 24 -18.24 -2.07 -19.74
C GLY A 24 -19.00 -1.26 -18.68
N ILE A 25 -18.34 -0.88 -17.58
CA ILE A 25 -18.92 -0.02 -16.55
C ILE A 25 -19.26 1.37 -17.10
N ILE A 26 -18.34 1.98 -17.84
CA ILE A 26 -18.55 3.29 -18.48
C ILE A 26 -19.76 3.22 -19.44
N PHE A 27 -19.85 2.17 -20.26
CA PHE A 27 -20.96 1.95 -21.18
C PHE A 27 -22.29 1.80 -20.43
N ALA A 28 -22.32 1.00 -19.36
CA ALA A 28 -23.51 0.85 -18.53
C ALA A 28 -23.98 2.21 -17.98
N VAL A 29 -23.07 2.99 -17.38
CA VAL A 29 -23.39 4.32 -16.83
C VAL A 29 -23.91 5.30 -17.90
N ARG A 30 -23.39 5.22 -19.13
CA ARG A 30 -23.84 6.10 -20.23
C ARG A 30 -25.17 5.69 -20.85
N THR A 31 -25.50 4.40 -20.82
CA THR A 31 -26.69 3.86 -21.50
C THR A 31 -27.90 3.78 -20.58
N THR A 32 -27.69 3.75 -19.27
CA THR A 32 -28.79 3.90 -18.32
C THR A 32 -29.35 5.31 -18.40
N GLY A 33 -30.65 5.42 -18.68
CA GLY A 33 -31.37 6.71 -18.83
C GLY A 33 -31.48 7.51 -17.53
N GLY A 34 -32.61 8.16 -17.29
CA GLY A 34 -32.87 8.87 -16.03
C GLY A 34 -33.42 7.98 -14.92
N GLY A 35 -33.46 8.50 -13.69
CA GLY A 35 -34.19 7.90 -12.56
C GLY A 35 -33.35 7.05 -11.61
N VAL A 36 -34.02 6.42 -10.65
CA VAL A 36 -33.41 5.73 -9.49
C VAL A 36 -32.44 4.62 -9.93
N TYR A 37 -32.82 3.83 -10.94
CA TYR A 37 -31.98 2.75 -11.46
C TYR A 37 -30.65 3.28 -12.01
N SER A 38 -30.69 4.35 -12.81
CA SER A 38 -29.48 4.97 -13.37
C SER A 38 -28.59 5.56 -12.29
N THR A 39 -29.18 6.22 -11.27
CA THR A 39 -28.44 6.71 -10.10
C THR A 39 -27.72 5.57 -9.38
N PHE A 40 -28.39 4.43 -9.19
CA PHE A 40 -27.79 3.26 -8.56
C PHE A 40 -26.64 2.67 -9.40
N VAL A 41 -26.83 2.52 -10.71
CA VAL A 41 -25.78 2.03 -11.64
C VAL A 41 -24.58 2.98 -11.65
N ALA A 42 -24.80 4.30 -11.67
CA ALA A 42 -23.73 5.29 -11.57
C ALA A 42 -23.01 5.21 -10.22
N ALA A 43 -23.73 5.11 -9.09
CA ALA A 43 -23.11 5.03 -7.78
C ALA A 43 -22.28 3.75 -7.61
N MET A 44 -22.88 2.58 -7.85
CA MET A 44 -22.19 1.29 -7.71
C MET A 44 -21.10 1.10 -8.76
N GLY A 45 -21.36 1.54 -9.98
CA GLY A 45 -20.38 1.58 -11.06
C GLY A 45 -19.16 2.37 -10.65
N GLY A 46 -19.32 3.54 -10.02
CA GLY A 46 -18.20 4.37 -9.56
C GLY A 46 -17.33 3.67 -8.51
N VAL A 47 -17.94 2.91 -7.59
CA VAL A 47 -17.21 2.11 -6.60
C VAL A 47 -16.37 1.03 -7.28
N VAL A 48 -17.00 0.17 -8.09
CA VAL A 48 -16.32 -0.95 -8.78
C VAL A 48 -15.28 -0.43 -9.75
N PHE A 49 -15.61 0.62 -10.51
CA PHE A 49 -14.71 1.29 -11.43
C PHE A 49 -13.50 1.87 -10.72
N THR A 50 -13.60 2.34 -9.47
CA THR A 50 -12.43 2.89 -8.75
C THR A 50 -11.49 1.78 -8.29
N LEU A 51 -12.03 0.65 -7.83
CA LEU A 51 -11.23 -0.46 -7.27
C LEU A 51 -10.23 -1.04 -8.29
N ILE A 52 -10.63 -1.14 -9.56
CA ILE A 52 -9.80 -1.68 -10.65
C ILE A 52 -8.53 -0.83 -10.90
N PRO A 53 -8.62 0.42 -11.39
CA PRO A 53 -7.49 1.29 -11.64
C PRO A 53 -6.75 1.66 -10.35
N ALA A 54 -7.43 1.80 -9.20
CA ALA A 54 -6.72 2.05 -7.94
C ALA A 54 -5.74 0.91 -7.62
N SER A 55 -6.15 -0.36 -7.79
CA SER A 55 -5.25 -1.49 -7.64
C SER A 55 -4.13 -1.49 -8.69
N VAL A 56 -4.43 -1.24 -9.97
CA VAL A 56 -3.39 -1.19 -11.02
C VAL A 56 -2.37 -0.09 -10.76
N TYR A 57 -2.81 1.13 -10.44
CA TYR A 57 -1.91 2.26 -10.21
C TYR A 57 -1.13 2.13 -8.91
N GLU A 58 -1.73 1.61 -7.85
CA GLU A 58 -0.98 1.33 -6.63
C GLU A 58 0.09 0.26 -6.88
N TRP A 59 -0.22 -0.82 -7.61
CA TRP A 59 0.76 -1.82 -8.02
C TRP A 59 1.90 -1.19 -8.84
N LEU A 60 1.59 -0.33 -9.81
CA LEU A 60 2.59 0.36 -10.64
C LEU A 60 3.49 1.26 -9.80
N VAL A 61 2.90 2.10 -8.95
CA VAL A 61 3.62 3.05 -8.09
C VAL A 61 4.49 2.30 -7.09
N HIS A 62 3.94 1.31 -6.40
CA HIS A 62 4.64 0.56 -5.38
C HIS A 62 5.82 -0.22 -6.01
N ARG A 63 5.56 -0.97 -7.10
CA ARG A 63 6.60 -1.72 -7.80
C ARG A 63 7.66 -0.84 -8.44
N TYR A 64 7.25 0.23 -9.14
CA TYR A 64 8.14 0.99 -10.01
C TYR A 64 8.72 2.25 -9.39
N ILE A 65 8.03 2.87 -8.44
CA ILE A 65 8.47 4.11 -7.80
C ILE A 65 8.95 3.82 -6.37
N TYR A 66 8.21 3.05 -5.58
CA TYR A 66 8.55 2.84 -4.17
C TYR A 66 9.77 1.92 -4.02
N HIS A 67 9.85 0.83 -4.80
CA HIS A 67 10.95 -0.14 -4.70
C HIS A 67 12.07 0.01 -5.74
N ASN A 68 12.00 0.99 -6.65
CA ASN A 68 13.13 1.27 -7.53
C ASN A 68 13.68 2.65 -7.36
N ARG A 69 14.99 2.71 -7.55
CA ARG A 69 15.73 3.95 -7.64
C ARG A 69 15.17 4.77 -8.80
N SER A 70 14.35 5.74 -8.44
CA SER A 70 13.82 6.75 -9.34
C SER A 70 14.75 7.96 -9.39
N TRP A 71 14.54 8.86 -10.34
CA TRP A 71 15.31 10.10 -10.47
C TRP A 71 14.45 11.31 -10.09
N GLY A 72 15.12 12.44 -9.82
CA GLY A 72 14.45 13.70 -9.50
C GLY A 72 13.54 13.62 -8.26
N PRO A 73 12.38 14.29 -8.26
CA PRO A 73 11.48 14.33 -7.10
C PRO A 73 10.99 12.94 -6.64
N LEU A 74 10.86 11.98 -7.56
CA LEU A 74 10.40 10.62 -7.25
C LEU A 74 11.44 9.79 -6.48
N ALA A 75 12.73 10.14 -6.57
CA ALA A 75 13.78 9.48 -5.80
C ALA A 75 13.49 9.51 -4.29
N LYS A 76 12.84 10.58 -3.82
CA LYS A 76 12.49 10.75 -2.41
C LYS A 76 11.55 9.65 -1.92
N ILE A 77 10.61 9.23 -2.77
CA ILE A 77 9.63 8.19 -2.45
C ILE A 77 10.34 6.85 -2.22
N TYR A 78 11.30 6.50 -3.08
CA TYR A 78 12.15 5.32 -2.90
C TYR A 78 12.96 5.37 -1.59
N HIS A 79 13.56 6.52 -1.28
CA HIS A 79 14.32 6.69 -0.03
C HIS A 79 13.46 6.61 1.22
N ILE A 80 12.21 7.07 1.16
CA ILE A 80 11.24 6.95 2.25
C ILE A 80 10.79 5.50 2.40
N HIS A 81 10.34 4.88 1.32
CA HIS A 81 9.68 3.59 1.39
C HIS A 81 10.69 2.42 1.39
N HIS A 82 11.44 2.20 0.32
CA HIS A 82 12.37 1.06 0.26
C HIS A 82 13.47 1.14 1.32
N GLN A 83 14.13 2.30 1.46
CA GLN A 83 15.26 2.43 2.40
C GLN A 83 14.83 2.79 3.81
N GLY A 84 13.89 3.72 3.97
CA GLY A 84 13.40 4.12 5.28
C GLY A 84 12.53 3.04 5.91
N HIS A 85 11.39 2.74 5.27
CA HIS A 85 10.37 1.85 5.81
C HIS A 85 10.87 0.41 5.92
N HIS A 86 11.26 -0.23 4.81
CA HIS A 86 11.64 -1.65 4.82
C HIS A 86 13.02 -1.92 5.42
N ALA A 87 14.02 -1.08 5.13
CA ALA A 87 15.39 -1.40 5.56
C ALA A 87 15.75 -0.84 6.94
N LYS A 88 15.31 0.38 7.27
CA LYS A 88 15.76 1.07 8.50
C LYS A 88 14.81 0.97 9.66
N ILE A 89 13.50 1.09 9.44
CA ILE A 89 12.52 1.15 10.53
C ILE A 89 11.86 -0.21 10.79
N PHE A 90 11.31 -0.81 9.74
CA PHE A 90 10.54 -2.06 9.80
C PHE A 90 11.17 -3.17 8.97
N PRO A 91 12.43 -3.56 9.19
CA PRO A 91 12.96 -4.79 8.58
C PRO A 91 12.17 -6.01 9.09
N THR A 92 12.20 -7.10 8.35
CA THR A 92 11.46 -8.35 8.67
C THR A 92 11.61 -8.82 10.13
N TRP A 93 12.82 -8.77 10.70
CA TRP A 93 13.08 -9.16 12.10
C TRP A 93 12.53 -8.17 13.15
N ARG A 94 12.10 -6.98 12.72
CA ARG A 94 11.47 -5.93 13.52
C ARG A 94 10.30 -5.32 12.76
N TYR A 95 9.37 -6.18 12.35
CA TYR A 95 8.23 -5.81 11.51
C TYR A 95 7.28 -4.82 12.20
N THR A 96 7.27 -4.76 13.52
CA THR A 96 6.38 -3.92 14.33
C THR A 96 7.15 -3.12 15.37
N THR A 97 6.53 -2.07 15.91
CA THR A 97 7.10 -1.24 16.97
C THR A 97 6.02 -0.83 17.98
N ASN A 98 6.46 -0.46 19.19
CA ASN A 98 5.58 0.15 20.19
C ASN A 98 5.47 1.66 19.97
N GLY A 99 4.59 2.28 20.76
CA GLY A 99 4.45 3.73 20.82
C GLY A 99 3.41 4.27 19.84
N PRO A 100 3.29 5.60 19.74
CA PRO A 100 2.37 6.25 18.81
C PRO A 100 2.88 6.14 17.38
N VAL A 101 1.99 6.26 16.39
CA VAL A 101 2.37 6.23 14.97
C VAL A 101 3.33 7.37 14.65
N ARG A 102 4.48 7.02 14.05
CA ARG A 102 5.50 7.95 13.58
C ARG A 102 5.66 7.80 12.07
N ARG A 103 5.92 8.90 11.36
CA ARG A 103 5.93 8.92 9.88
C ARG A 103 7.24 9.44 9.33
N HIS A 104 7.63 8.92 8.17
CA HIS A 104 8.84 9.36 7.50
C HIS A 104 8.73 10.82 7.07
N PRO A 105 9.82 11.59 7.19
CA PRO A 105 9.85 12.97 6.75
C PRO A 105 9.78 13.05 5.22
N VAL A 106 8.79 13.78 4.73
CA VAL A 106 8.64 14.07 3.30
C VAL A 106 9.47 15.28 2.84
N LEU A 107 9.86 16.16 3.78
CA LEU A 107 10.58 17.41 3.49
C LEU A 107 12.07 17.38 3.84
N GLU A 108 12.51 16.50 4.76
CA GLU A 108 13.92 16.45 5.18
C GLU A 108 14.76 15.66 4.19
N ALA A 109 16.08 15.86 4.13
CA ALA A 109 16.96 15.01 3.32
C ALA A 109 17.06 13.57 3.88
N ASP A 110 17.28 13.43 5.19
CA ASP A 110 17.40 12.15 5.88
C ASP A 110 16.03 11.55 6.21
N THR A 111 15.79 10.33 5.74
CA THR A 111 14.57 9.55 5.98
C THR A 111 14.72 8.50 7.08
N SER A 112 15.90 8.43 7.71
CA SER A 112 16.21 7.42 8.73
C SER A 112 15.44 7.62 10.03
N CYS A 113 15.06 8.86 10.34
CA CYS A 113 14.35 9.22 11.55
C CYS A 113 12.90 9.58 11.24
N LEU A 114 11.96 9.09 12.05
CA LEU A 114 10.55 9.40 11.88
C LEU A 114 10.16 10.66 12.67
N TYR A 115 9.26 11.47 12.10
CA TYR A 115 8.64 12.57 12.83
C TYR A 115 7.83 12.06 14.03
N PRO A 116 8.01 12.66 15.22
CA PRO A 116 7.16 12.36 16.37
C PRO A 116 5.71 12.74 16.08
N PRO A 117 4.74 12.28 16.89
CA PRO A 117 3.35 12.71 16.78
C PRO A 117 3.24 14.24 16.82
N GLY A 118 2.36 14.80 15.98
CA GLY A 118 2.16 16.25 15.86
C GLY A 118 1.99 16.70 14.41
N TRP A 119 2.11 18.01 14.15
CA TRP A 119 1.80 18.58 12.84
C TRP A 119 2.68 18.08 11.70
N ARG A 120 3.97 17.84 11.93
CA ARG A 120 4.87 17.28 10.88
C ARG A 120 4.45 15.86 10.46
N ASN A 121 3.96 15.07 11.41
CA ASN A 121 3.42 13.73 11.15
C ASN A 121 2.11 13.82 10.36
N LEU A 122 1.22 14.76 10.72
CA LEU A 122 0.00 15.03 9.95
C LEU A 122 0.31 15.48 8.52
N ILE A 123 1.29 16.38 8.33
CA ILE A 123 1.74 16.82 7.01
C ILE A 123 2.22 15.63 6.18
N SER A 124 2.96 14.69 6.78
CA SER A 124 3.43 13.49 6.08
C SER A 124 2.27 12.58 5.67
N LYS A 125 1.26 12.41 6.53
CA LYS A 125 0.01 11.70 6.17
C LYS A 125 -0.70 12.41 5.02
N PHE A 126 -0.85 13.73 5.11
CA PHE A 126 -1.54 14.53 4.11
C PHE A 126 -0.81 14.52 2.76
N ALA A 127 0.52 14.61 2.77
CA ALA A 127 1.33 14.51 1.55
C ALA A 127 1.14 13.16 0.85
N HIS A 128 1.14 12.06 1.61
CA HIS A 128 0.86 10.72 1.09
C HIS A 128 -0.56 10.64 0.49
N PHE A 129 -1.55 11.16 1.20
CA PHE A 129 -2.93 11.22 0.72
C PHE A 129 -3.06 12.04 -0.58
N CYS A 130 -2.49 13.25 -0.61
CA CYS A 130 -2.50 14.13 -1.78
C CYS A 130 -1.78 13.52 -2.98
N PHE A 131 -0.69 12.77 -2.75
CA PHE A 131 0.00 12.05 -3.82
C PHE A 131 -0.91 11.02 -4.51
N TYR A 132 -1.68 10.22 -3.75
CA TYR A 132 -2.64 9.31 -4.36
C TYR A 132 -3.86 10.02 -4.95
N MET A 133 -4.33 11.10 -4.34
CA MET A 133 -5.43 11.90 -4.92
C MET A 133 -5.02 12.56 -6.23
N SER A 134 -3.77 12.98 -6.41
CA SER A 134 -3.32 13.56 -7.69
C SER A 134 -3.23 12.50 -8.80
N ILE A 135 -2.78 11.29 -8.48
CA ILE A 135 -2.85 10.15 -9.40
C ILE A 135 -4.31 9.85 -9.76
N GLY A 136 -5.19 9.77 -8.76
CA GLY A 136 -6.62 9.57 -8.95
C GLY A 136 -7.24 10.64 -9.84
N LEU A 137 -6.96 11.92 -9.58
CA LEU A 137 -7.44 13.04 -10.36
C LEU A 137 -7.08 12.89 -11.84
N VAL A 138 -5.79 12.69 -12.14
CA VAL A 138 -5.26 12.65 -13.51
C VAL A 138 -5.72 11.41 -14.26
N PHE A 139 -5.63 10.23 -13.62
CA PHE A 139 -5.75 8.96 -14.32
C PHE A 139 -7.09 8.24 -14.13
N ILE A 140 -7.93 8.69 -13.18
CA ILE A 140 -9.22 8.06 -12.87
C ILE A 140 -10.35 9.08 -13.03
N TRP A 141 -10.29 10.21 -12.30
CA TRP A 141 -11.41 11.14 -12.17
C TRP A 141 -11.64 11.95 -13.46
N THR A 142 -10.58 12.55 -14.01
CA THR A 142 -10.68 13.32 -15.26
C THR A 142 -11.13 12.45 -16.43
N PRO A 143 -10.55 11.25 -16.70
CA PRO A 143 -11.05 10.37 -17.74
C PRO A 143 -12.50 9.93 -17.51
N ALA A 144 -12.86 9.55 -16.28
CA ALA A 144 -14.23 9.15 -15.95
C ALA A 144 -15.23 10.27 -16.23
N TRP A 145 -14.90 11.52 -15.85
CA TRP A 145 -15.72 12.68 -16.17
C TRP A 145 -15.83 12.89 -17.68
N LEU A 146 -14.71 12.96 -18.40
CA LEU A 146 -14.72 13.20 -19.85
C LEU A 146 -15.51 12.13 -20.61
N LEU A 147 -15.47 10.88 -20.15
CA LEU A 147 -16.14 9.77 -20.82
C LEU A 147 -17.62 9.64 -20.46
N THR A 148 -18.07 10.08 -19.28
CA THR A 148 -19.45 9.86 -18.81
C THR A 148 -20.27 11.13 -18.62
N GLN A 149 -19.64 12.25 -18.27
CA GLN A 149 -20.28 13.50 -17.83
C GLN A 149 -21.35 13.27 -16.72
N ASN A 150 -21.23 12.18 -15.96
CA ASN A 150 -22.20 11.79 -14.96
C ASN A 150 -21.72 12.21 -13.56
N PRO A 151 -22.38 13.17 -12.88
CA PRO A 151 -21.93 13.70 -11.60
C PRO A 151 -22.03 12.68 -10.46
N ILE A 152 -22.99 11.75 -10.50
CA ILE A 152 -23.13 10.71 -9.48
C ILE A 152 -21.99 9.69 -9.59
N PHE A 153 -21.66 9.28 -10.81
CA PHE A 153 -20.52 8.39 -11.07
C PHE A 153 -19.22 9.04 -10.60
N LEU A 154 -18.97 10.30 -10.97
CA LEU A 154 -17.78 11.04 -10.52
C LEU A 154 -17.74 11.19 -9.00
N ALA A 155 -18.84 11.59 -8.36
CA ALA A 155 -18.90 11.73 -6.90
C ALA A 155 -18.61 10.41 -6.18
N SER A 156 -19.16 9.30 -6.70
CA SER A 156 -18.87 7.95 -6.19
C SER A 156 -17.39 7.59 -6.33
N ILE A 157 -16.77 7.89 -7.47
CA ILE A 157 -15.34 7.66 -7.70
C ILE A 157 -14.49 8.45 -6.70
N VAL A 158 -14.76 9.75 -6.54
CA VAL A 158 -14.03 10.63 -5.62
C VAL A 158 -14.17 10.13 -4.19
N LEU A 159 -15.40 9.85 -3.74
CA LEU A 159 -15.65 9.36 -2.39
C LEU A 159 -14.95 8.02 -2.13
N THR A 160 -15.06 7.08 -3.08
CA THR A 160 -14.39 5.77 -2.99
C THR A 160 -12.87 5.93 -2.94
N SER A 161 -12.30 6.83 -3.75
CA SER A 161 -10.87 7.13 -3.74
C SER A 161 -10.40 7.67 -2.38
N ILE A 162 -11.16 8.59 -1.78
CA ILE A 162 -10.87 9.15 -0.45
C ILE A 162 -10.88 8.04 0.61
N ILE A 163 -11.90 7.19 0.60
CA ILE A 163 -12.05 6.07 1.55
C ILE A 163 -10.89 5.09 1.42
N ILE A 164 -10.57 4.64 0.20
CA ILE A 164 -9.47 3.70 -0.04
C ILE A 164 -8.13 4.29 0.40
N SER A 165 -7.87 5.56 0.07
CA SER A 165 -6.61 6.23 0.44
C SER A 165 -6.45 6.39 1.95
N ASP A 166 -7.51 6.77 2.68
CA ASP A 166 -7.45 6.84 4.15
C ASP A 166 -7.34 5.44 4.78
N LEU A 167 -8.06 4.45 4.24
CA LEU A 167 -7.96 3.06 4.70
C LEU A 167 -6.54 2.50 4.49
N PHE A 168 -5.89 2.83 3.37
CA PHE A 168 -4.52 2.40 3.06
C PHE A 168 -3.58 2.80 4.20
N VAL A 169 -3.62 4.08 4.57
CA VAL A 169 -2.76 4.61 5.63
C VAL A 169 -3.09 3.98 6.99
N ARG A 170 -4.38 3.82 7.32
CA ARG A 170 -4.78 3.27 8.62
C ARG A 170 -4.46 1.80 8.78
N VAL A 171 -4.66 0.99 7.74
CA VAL A 171 -4.33 -0.44 7.78
C VAL A 171 -2.81 -0.62 7.85
N HIS A 172 -2.05 0.19 7.12
CA HIS A 172 -0.58 0.17 7.19
C HIS A 172 -0.07 0.54 8.58
N ASP A 173 -0.63 1.60 9.18
CA ASP A 173 -0.34 1.95 10.56
C ASP A 173 -0.72 0.82 11.54
N ALA A 174 -1.91 0.22 11.38
CA ALA A 174 -2.40 -0.87 12.25
C ALA A 174 -1.50 -2.11 12.22
N ILE A 175 -0.92 -2.42 11.07
CA ILE A 175 0.01 -3.53 10.91
C ILE A 175 1.31 -3.26 11.68
N HIS A 176 1.91 -2.08 11.48
CA HIS A 176 3.22 -1.75 12.05
C HIS A 176 3.17 -1.25 13.50
N TYR A 177 2.01 -0.78 13.95
CA TYR A 177 1.73 -0.31 15.32
C TYR A 177 0.52 -1.06 15.93
N PRO A 178 0.67 -2.36 16.25
CA PRO A 178 -0.43 -3.18 16.77
C PRO A 178 -1.09 -2.59 18.03
N GLY A 179 -2.39 -2.81 18.17
CA GLY A 179 -3.21 -2.35 19.30
C GLY A 179 -3.64 -0.87 19.22
N ARG A 180 -3.21 -0.13 18.19
CA ARG A 180 -3.57 1.29 18.00
C ARG A 180 -4.89 1.47 17.23
N PHE A 181 -5.26 0.52 16.38
CA PHE A 181 -6.42 0.64 15.50
C PHE A 181 -7.34 -0.56 15.68
N LYS A 182 -7.82 -0.76 16.91
CA LYS A 182 -8.62 -1.94 17.32
C LYS A 182 -9.78 -2.27 16.38
N LEU A 183 -10.47 -1.27 15.83
CA LEU A 183 -11.57 -1.50 14.90
C LEU A 183 -11.11 -2.08 13.56
N VAL A 184 -9.96 -1.65 13.05
CA VAL A 184 -9.34 -2.17 11.83
C VAL A 184 -8.78 -3.58 12.09
N GLU A 185 -8.08 -3.75 13.20
CA GLU A 185 -7.47 -5.01 13.61
C GLU A 185 -8.52 -6.11 13.89
N ALA A 186 -9.74 -5.73 14.28
CA ALA A 186 -10.85 -6.64 14.52
C ALA A 186 -11.56 -7.13 13.25
N GLN A 187 -11.24 -6.58 12.07
CA GLN A 187 -11.90 -6.99 10.84
C GLN A 187 -11.41 -8.37 10.37
N PRO A 188 -12.29 -9.23 9.83
CA PRO A 188 -11.93 -10.60 9.45
C PRO A 188 -10.92 -10.69 8.32
N TRP A 189 -10.81 -9.64 7.49
CA TRP A 189 -9.83 -9.55 6.40
C TRP A 189 -8.46 -9.03 6.85
N PHE A 190 -8.34 -8.46 8.04
CA PHE A 190 -7.08 -7.86 8.51
C PHE A 190 -5.93 -8.87 8.60
N PRO A 191 -6.11 -10.11 9.12
CA PRO A 191 -5.03 -11.10 9.16
C PRO A 191 -4.48 -11.46 7.77
N PHE A 192 -5.33 -11.45 6.74
CA PHE A 192 -4.90 -11.67 5.36
C PHE A 192 -3.99 -10.53 4.88
N ILE A 193 -4.39 -9.27 5.10
CA ILE A 193 -3.60 -8.10 4.68
C ILE A 193 -2.27 -8.00 5.47
N ASP A 194 -2.29 -8.30 6.77
CA ASP A 194 -1.09 -8.35 7.61
C ASP A 194 -0.06 -9.39 7.10
N ARG A 195 -0.53 -10.61 6.79
CA ARG A 195 0.31 -11.64 6.17
C ARG A 195 0.79 -11.25 4.77
N HIS A 196 -0.12 -10.74 3.95
CA HIS A 196 0.17 -10.27 2.59
C HIS A 196 1.30 -9.23 2.59
N HIS A 197 1.21 -8.24 3.48
CA HIS A 197 2.22 -7.20 3.65
C HIS A 197 3.51 -7.73 4.27
N PHE A 198 3.46 -8.71 5.18
CA PHE A 198 4.69 -9.31 5.71
C PHE A 198 5.47 -10.06 4.63
N ILE A 199 4.79 -10.80 3.75
CA ILE A 199 5.44 -11.45 2.60
C ILE A 199 6.08 -10.40 1.69
N HIS A 200 5.41 -9.26 1.48
CA HIS A 200 5.99 -8.13 0.76
C HIS A 200 7.29 -7.61 1.41
N HIS A 201 7.36 -7.53 2.75
CA HIS A 201 8.60 -7.18 3.46
C HIS A 201 9.73 -8.20 3.28
N VAL A 202 9.40 -9.46 2.99
CA VAL A 202 10.38 -10.53 2.71
C VAL A 202 10.84 -10.50 1.24
N ASP A 203 9.91 -10.31 0.30
CA ASP A 203 10.13 -10.24 -1.15
C ASP A 203 9.52 -8.95 -1.70
N LEU A 204 10.35 -7.91 -1.86
CA LEU A 204 9.92 -6.57 -2.27
C LEU A 204 9.41 -6.48 -3.72
N ASP A 205 9.49 -7.57 -4.50
CA ASP A 205 8.88 -7.69 -5.83
C ASP A 205 7.54 -8.47 -5.80
N ALA A 206 7.11 -8.98 -4.65
CA ALA A 206 5.82 -9.64 -4.47
C ALA A 206 4.87 -8.81 -3.61
N ASN A 207 3.57 -9.09 -3.74
CA ASN A 207 2.53 -8.48 -2.90
C ASN A 207 2.60 -6.94 -2.88
N VAL A 208 2.88 -6.35 -4.04
CA VAL A 208 3.10 -4.90 -4.17
C VAL A 208 1.80 -4.12 -4.26
N ASN A 209 0.64 -4.77 -4.30
CA ASN A 209 -0.58 -4.12 -3.87
C ASN A 209 -0.74 -4.23 -2.37
N PHE A 210 -0.98 -3.15 -1.65
CA PHE A 210 -1.12 -3.24 -0.20
C PHE A 210 -2.53 -3.67 0.26
N LEU A 211 -3.59 -2.96 -0.17
CA LEU A 211 -4.96 -3.21 0.31
C LEU A 211 -5.75 -4.19 -0.55
N LEU A 212 -5.76 -3.98 -1.86
CA LEU A 212 -6.57 -4.74 -2.80
C LEU A 212 -5.62 -5.44 -3.79
N PRO A 213 -5.31 -6.74 -3.58
CA PRO A 213 -4.33 -7.47 -4.38
C PRO A 213 -4.84 -7.93 -5.74
N LEU A 214 -5.70 -7.12 -6.38
CA LEU A 214 -6.24 -7.43 -7.71
C LEU A 214 -5.13 -7.41 -8.76
N ALA A 215 -4.32 -6.36 -8.84
CA ALA A 215 -3.22 -6.30 -9.81
C ALA A 215 -2.10 -7.30 -9.48
N ASP A 216 -1.82 -7.57 -8.20
CA ASP A 216 -0.94 -8.68 -7.79
C ASP A 216 -1.43 -10.03 -8.33
N TRP A 217 -2.73 -10.30 -8.18
CA TRP A 217 -3.35 -11.50 -8.71
C TRP A 217 -3.34 -11.53 -10.24
N CYS A 218 -3.66 -10.43 -10.90
CA CYS A 218 -3.65 -10.32 -12.36
C CYS A 218 -2.24 -10.53 -12.93
N TYR A 219 -1.23 -9.87 -12.37
CA TYR A 219 0.13 -9.83 -12.93
C TYR A 219 1.08 -10.90 -12.36
N GLY A 220 0.60 -11.72 -11.42
CA GLY A 220 1.36 -12.86 -10.91
C GLY A 220 2.39 -12.51 -9.86
N THR A 221 2.17 -11.43 -9.12
CA THR A 221 2.99 -11.03 -7.97
C THR A 221 2.32 -11.35 -6.63
N LEU A 222 1.08 -11.86 -6.63
CA LEU A 222 0.40 -12.35 -5.42
C LEU A 222 1.05 -13.65 -4.91
N ARG A 223 1.43 -13.62 -3.64
CA ARG A 223 1.94 -14.74 -2.85
C ARG A 223 1.18 -14.81 -1.54
N THR A 224 0.74 -16.01 -1.17
CA THR A 224 0.02 -16.26 0.09
C THR A 224 0.91 -16.88 1.17
N GLU A 225 2.09 -17.38 0.79
CA GLU A 225 2.99 -18.12 1.66
C GLU A 225 4.48 -17.79 1.41
N LEU A 226 5.27 -17.96 2.46
CA LEU A 226 6.73 -17.93 2.41
C LEU A 226 7.27 -19.34 2.14
N THR A 227 8.37 -19.42 1.39
CA THR A 227 9.12 -20.67 1.22
C THR A 227 9.86 -21.04 2.51
N SER A 228 10.21 -22.32 2.68
CA SER A 228 11.00 -22.76 3.84
C SER A 228 12.34 -22.02 3.97
N ALA A 229 12.97 -21.68 2.84
CA ALA A 229 14.22 -20.92 2.83
C ALA A 229 14.02 -19.46 3.30
N GLU A 230 12.91 -18.83 2.91
CA GLU A 230 12.56 -17.50 3.40
C GLU A 230 12.21 -17.51 4.88
N ILE A 231 11.45 -18.50 5.36
CA ILE A 231 11.15 -18.68 6.78
C ILE A 231 12.45 -18.87 7.58
N ALA A 232 13.37 -19.71 7.12
CA ALA A 232 14.66 -19.93 7.79
C ALA A 232 15.50 -18.63 7.88
N LYS A 233 15.38 -17.73 6.89
CA LYS A 233 16.15 -16.49 6.84
C LYS A 233 15.48 -15.32 7.57
N HIS A 234 14.16 -15.20 7.47
CA HIS A 234 13.40 -14.01 7.90
C HIS A 234 12.48 -14.28 9.10
N GLY A 235 12.25 -15.54 9.45
CA GLY A 235 11.27 -15.95 10.45
C GLY A 235 9.84 -15.94 9.91
N THR A 236 8.88 -16.25 10.78
CA THR A 236 7.44 -16.17 10.49
C THR A 236 6.86 -14.81 10.90
N LEU A 237 5.65 -14.51 10.44
CA LEU A 237 4.90 -13.31 10.85
C LEU A 237 4.69 -13.30 12.37
N GLU A 238 4.33 -14.44 12.95
CA GLU A 238 4.07 -14.60 14.37
C GLU A 238 5.33 -14.27 15.18
N GLN A 239 6.50 -14.73 14.74
CA GLN A 239 7.78 -14.38 15.37
C GLN A 239 8.09 -12.88 15.25
N ALA A 240 7.84 -12.29 14.08
CA ALA A 240 8.07 -10.87 13.83
C ALA A 240 7.15 -9.95 14.65
N LYS A 241 5.96 -10.43 15.04
CA LYS A 241 4.99 -9.70 15.89
C LYS A 241 5.09 -10.03 17.38
N ALA A 242 5.64 -11.19 17.75
CA ALA A 242 5.81 -11.61 19.15
C ALA A 242 6.73 -10.67 19.94
N THR A 243 7.66 -9.99 19.25
CA THR A 243 8.65 -9.12 19.89
C THR A 243 8.53 -7.70 19.35
N MET A 244 7.57 -6.94 19.87
CA MET A 244 7.51 -5.50 19.59
C MET A 244 8.67 -4.81 20.31
N ILE A 245 9.67 -4.37 19.54
CA ILE A 245 10.90 -3.76 20.08
C ILE A 245 10.96 -2.28 19.65
N GLY A 246 11.23 -1.41 20.62
CA GLY A 246 11.48 0.02 20.39
C GLY A 246 10.23 0.89 20.19
N GLN A 247 10.47 2.15 19.86
CA GLN A 247 9.51 3.24 19.65
C GLN A 247 9.74 3.97 18.31
N SER A 248 9.98 3.18 17.26
CA SER A 248 10.21 3.60 15.86
C SER A 248 11.51 4.38 15.59
N GLU A 249 12.51 4.24 16.45
CA GLU A 249 13.90 4.62 16.14
C GLU A 249 14.52 3.65 15.11
N PRO A 250 15.65 3.95 14.45
CA PRO A 250 16.28 3.04 13.50
C PRO A 250 16.60 1.66 14.09
N ALA A 251 16.27 0.58 13.37
CA ALA A 251 16.43 -0.80 13.82
C ALA A 251 17.91 -1.16 14.12
N ALA A 252 18.86 -0.58 13.39
CA ALA A 252 20.30 -0.76 13.63
C ALA A 252 20.74 -0.35 15.06
N MET A 253 20.04 0.61 15.68
CA MET A 253 20.33 1.01 17.06
C MET A 253 20.02 -0.12 18.06
N PHE A 254 18.98 -0.93 17.84
CA PHE A 254 18.69 -2.10 18.68
C PHE A 254 19.57 -3.29 18.42
N ALA A 255 19.92 -3.55 17.16
CA ALA A 255 20.78 -4.69 16.84
C ALA A 255 22.12 -4.59 17.61
N THR A 256 22.63 -3.37 17.74
CA THR A 256 23.82 -3.05 18.53
C THR A 256 23.61 -3.31 20.03
N GLU A 257 22.48 -2.86 20.57
CA GLU A 257 22.16 -3.00 22.00
C GLU A 257 21.87 -4.47 22.40
N LEU A 258 21.14 -5.22 21.57
CA LEU A 258 20.89 -6.64 21.76
C LEU A 258 22.18 -7.45 21.75
N ARG A 259 23.10 -7.13 20.82
CA ARG A 259 24.43 -7.77 20.77
C ARG A 259 25.22 -7.50 22.04
N LYS A 260 25.24 -6.26 22.53
CA LYS A 260 25.92 -5.87 23.78
C LYS A 260 25.36 -6.60 25.00
N ARG A 261 24.04 -6.81 25.06
CA ARG A 261 23.39 -7.54 26.17
C ARG A 261 23.74 -9.03 26.15
N ARG A 262 23.76 -9.66 24.98
CA ARG A 262 24.15 -11.08 24.85
C ARG A 262 25.61 -11.32 25.25
N THR A 263 26.53 -10.43 24.89
CA THR A 263 27.94 -10.53 25.28
C THR A 263 28.20 -10.28 26.77
N LYS A 264 27.26 -9.66 27.50
CA LYS A 264 27.38 -9.46 28.95
C LYS A 264 26.76 -10.60 29.77
N ALA A 265 25.93 -11.43 29.14
CA ALA A 265 25.23 -12.54 29.78
C ALA A 265 25.90 -13.91 29.53
N ALA A 266 26.92 -13.94 28.67
CA ALA A 266 27.80 -15.08 28.42
C ALA A 266 29.15 -14.82 29.12
#